data_AF-A0A5E4I801-F1
#
_entry.id   AF-A0A5E4I801-F1
#
_cell.length_a   1.000
_cell.length_b   1.000
_cell.length_c   1.000
_cell.angle_alpha   90.00
_cell.angle_beta   90.00
_cell.angle_gamma   90.00
#
_symmetry.space_group_name_H-M   'P 1'
#
loop_
_entity.id
_entity.type
_entity.pdbx_description
1 polymer ?
#
loop_
_entity_poly.entity_id
_entity_poly.type
_entity_poly.pdbx_seq_one_letter_code
_entity_poly.pdbx_strand_id
1 'polypeptide(L)'
;MKFYSIGGYNEVGKNMSAVEVGDEVVILDIGIHLDKIVTLTEEERKVTTKELIDIGALPNDSILKGKNVKAIILSHGHLDHCAAVPRMAERYGCPIVGTPFTLAVLKELLADDGKSALQKNFYPINHGETAVISKNFTVEMVHITHSIPQTSMVALHTKEGIITYACDYKLDNNPTFGPKPDYKRIKQLGSEGVKLHISECLRVNEEARTPPEYVAKIMVDDAIDRAYEDNTAVVITSFASHITRIRNIIEANNGRREVIMLGRSLDSYMNAAREVGLIDTKGIKIFGRKKTIAKALEQVKQRPEDFLLIATGNQGEPNSALARLARKEFAFTLRKEDQVIFSSEAIPNPINQANRYILKRNLYEHGVRIMEHVHVSGHARREDHRDMLRMLQPQYVIPNHGETERLASFASLAMEEGWKLGDTVKIMSNGEWVEIK
;
A
#
# COMPACT_ATOMS: atom_id res chain seq x y z
N MET A 1 -29.88 3.27 -0.16
CA MET A 1 -28.53 3.08 0.44
C MET A 1 -27.81 4.42 0.49
N LYS A 2 -26.97 4.68 1.51
CA LYS A 2 -26.12 5.87 1.57
C LYS A 2 -24.64 5.51 1.49
N PHE A 3 -23.89 6.35 0.80
CA PHE A 3 -22.44 6.29 0.73
C PHE A 3 -21.81 7.50 1.42
N TYR A 4 -20.72 7.28 2.15
CA TYR A 4 -19.98 8.31 2.90
C TYR A 4 -18.53 8.38 2.44
N SER A 5 -18.09 9.57 2.03
CA SER A 5 -16.70 9.89 1.71
C SER A 5 -16.02 10.49 2.94
N ILE A 6 -15.15 9.75 3.63
CA ILE A 6 -14.62 10.16 4.95
C ILE A 6 -13.17 10.63 4.87
N GLY A 7 -12.33 9.90 4.16
CA GLY A 7 -10.92 10.25 3.90
C GLY A 7 -10.45 9.69 2.56
N GLY A 8 -9.52 10.38 1.89
CA GLY A 8 -9.01 10.04 0.56
C GLY A 8 -9.73 10.74 -0.60
N TYR A 9 -10.73 11.58 -0.31
CA TYR A 9 -11.55 12.28 -1.32
C TYR A 9 -11.13 13.73 -1.57
N ASN A 10 -10.03 14.17 -0.97
CA ASN A 10 -9.41 15.46 -1.26
C ASN A 10 -7.87 15.38 -1.33
N GLU A 11 -7.32 14.18 -1.14
CA GLU A 11 -5.88 13.96 -1.02
C GLU A 11 -5.52 12.50 -1.29
N VAL A 12 -4.22 12.22 -1.36
CA VAL A 12 -3.68 10.86 -1.42
C VAL A 12 -3.37 10.36 -0.01
N GLY A 13 -4.09 9.34 0.42
CA GLY A 13 -3.92 8.65 1.69
C GLY A 13 -5.09 8.84 2.66
N LYS A 14 -4.93 8.37 3.91
CA LYS A 14 -5.97 8.32 4.95
C LYS A 14 -7.33 7.78 4.47
N ASN A 15 -7.30 6.79 3.58
CA ASN A 15 -8.50 6.30 2.92
C ASN A 15 -9.48 5.75 3.96
N MET A 16 -10.73 6.21 3.86
CA MET A 16 -11.84 5.70 4.65
C MET A 16 -13.16 6.03 3.95
N SER A 17 -14.00 5.01 3.75
CA SER A 17 -15.35 5.16 3.20
C SER A 17 -16.34 4.37 4.03
N ALA A 18 -17.63 4.66 3.90
CA ALA A 18 -18.65 3.84 4.53
C ALA A 18 -19.91 3.69 3.67
N VAL A 19 -20.60 2.56 3.86
CA VAL A 19 -21.88 2.25 3.21
C VAL A 19 -22.92 1.98 4.28
N GLU A 20 -24.06 2.66 4.21
CA GLU A 20 -25.19 2.49 5.12
C GLU A 20 -26.40 1.92 4.38
N VAL A 21 -26.94 0.81 4.90
CA VAL A 21 -28.16 0.15 4.42
C VAL A 21 -29.06 -0.09 5.62
N GLY A 22 -30.27 0.49 5.58
CA GLY A 22 -31.16 0.52 6.75
C GLY A 22 -30.53 1.30 7.90
N ASP A 23 -30.33 0.63 9.04
CA ASP A 23 -29.67 1.18 10.23
C ASP A 23 -28.21 0.74 10.36
N GLU A 24 -27.70 -0.09 9.45
CA GLU A 24 -26.40 -0.75 9.56
C GLU A 24 -25.35 -0.09 8.65
N VAL A 25 -24.10 -0.02 9.13
CA VAL A 25 -22.96 0.58 8.41
C VAL A 25 -21.82 -0.41 8.26
N VAL A 26 -21.17 -0.42 7.09
CA VAL A 26 -19.87 -1.08 6.87
C VAL A 26 -18.84 -0.03 6.50
N ILE A 27 -17.68 -0.07 7.16
CA ILE A 27 -16.53 0.80 6.86
C ILE A 27 -15.60 0.07 5.88
N LEU A 28 -15.08 0.80 4.90
CA LEU A 28 -14.11 0.35 3.91
C LEU A 28 -12.81 1.13 4.13
N ASP A 29 -11.76 0.43 4.56
CA ASP A 29 -10.45 0.94 4.94
C ASP A 29 -10.45 2.00 6.07
N ILE A 30 -9.35 2.05 6.82
CA ILE A 30 -9.04 3.10 7.79
C ILE A 30 -7.53 3.39 7.75
N GLY A 31 -7.17 4.33 6.89
CA GLY A 31 -5.79 4.67 6.58
C GLY A 31 -5.19 5.85 7.33
N ILE A 32 -3.90 6.08 7.09
CA ILE A 32 -3.14 7.27 7.50
C ILE A 32 -2.68 8.09 6.28
N HIS A 33 -2.61 9.41 6.42
CA HIS A 33 -1.90 10.28 5.48
C HIS A 33 -0.47 10.50 5.97
N LEU A 34 0.48 9.76 5.37
CA LEU A 34 1.85 9.66 5.86
C LEU A 34 2.57 11.02 5.93
N ASP A 35 2.35 11.91 4.97
CA ASP A 35 3.05 13.20 4.88
C ASP A 35 2.79 14.08 6.10
N LYS A 36 1.61 13.97 6.72
CA LYS A 36 1.25 14.69 7.95
C LYS A 36 1.94 14.13 9.20
N ILE A 37 2.48 12.92 9.12
CA ILE A 37 3.16 12.23 10.24
C ILE A 37 4.68 12.19 10.04
N VAL A 38 5.18 12.25 8.81
CA VAL A 38 6.63 12.21 8.52
C VAL A 38 7.37 13.39 9.15
N THR A 39 6.70 14.53 9.35
CA THR A 39 7.26 15.69 10.04
C THR A 39 7.27 15.57 11.57
N LEU A 40 6.52 14.62 12.14
CA LEU A 40 6.42 14.44 13.58
C LEU A 40 7.57 13.58 14.09
N THR A 41 8.26 14.08 15.12
CA THR A 41 9.22 13.34 15.93
C THR A 41 8.54 12.17 16.65
N GLU A 42 9.34 11.22 17.15
CA GLU A 42 8.82 10.09 17.94
C GLU A 42 8.09 10.52 19.22
N GLU A 43 8.44 11.68 19.78
CA GLU A 43 7.71 12.28 20.91
C GLU A 43 6.41 12.94 20.45
N GLU A 44 6.42 13.66 19.32
CA GLU A 44 5.22 14.25 18.71
C GLU A 44 4.25 13.21 18.14
N ARG A 45 4.68 11.96 17.93
CA ARG A 45 3.78 10.84 17.58
C ARG A 45 2.95 10.35 18.76
N LYS A 46 3.23 10.79 20.00
CA LYS A 46 2.40 10.52 21.19
C LYS A 46 1.22 11.49 21.32
N VAL A 47 0.66 11.91 20.20
CA VAL A 47 -0.56 12.72 20.14
C VAL A 47 -1.80 11.84 20.20
N THR A 48 -2.90 12.44 20.64
CA THR A 48 -4.22 11.83 20.71
C THR A 48 -4.79 11.59 19.31
N THR A 49 -5.73 10.66 19.19
CA THR A 49 -6.46 10.43 17.92
C THR A 49 -7.11 11.71 17.40
N LYS A 50 -7.61 12.58 18.29
CA LYS A 50 -8.22 13.86 17.91
C LYS A 50 -7.20 14.79 17.27
N GLU A 51 -6.03 14.98 17.87
CA GLU A 51 -4.97 15.83 17.31
C GLU A 51 -4.51 15.32 15.95
N LEU A 52 -4.42 14.00 15.76
CA LEU A 52 -4.09 13.43 14.44
C LEU A 52 -5.19 13.67 13.39
N ILE A 53 -6.47 13.68 13.80
CA ILE A 53 -7.57 14.09 12.92
C ILE A 53 -7.46 15.60 12.60
N ASP A 54 -7.17 16.43 13.60
CA ASP A 54 -7.10 17.89 13.47
C ASP A 54 -5.98 18.33 12.51
N ILE A 55 -4.83 17.64 12.50
CA ILE A 55 -3.74 17.88 11.53
C ILE A 55 -3.98 17.18 10.17
N GLY A 56 -5.08 16.45 10.03
CA GLY A 56 -5.46 15.74 8.80
C GLY A 56 -4.63 14.48 8.52
N ALA A 57 -3.99 13.90 9.53
CA ALA A 57 -3.26 12.63 9.41
C ALA A 57 -4.19 11.41 9.44
N LEU A 58 -5.32 11.52 10.14
CA LEU A 58 -6.38 10.51 10.22
C LEU A 58 -7.68 10.99 9.56
N PRO A 59 -8.53 10.07 9.09
CA PRO A 59 -9.85 10.41 8.58
C PRO A 59 -10.77 10.96 9.70
N ASN A 60 -11.60 11.95 9.38
CA ASN A 60 -12.58 12.51 10.31
C ASN A 60 -13.93 11.78 10.18
N ASP A 61 -14.12 10.74 10.98
CA ASP A 61 -15.34 9.92 10.96
C ASP A 61 -16.44 10.38 11.93
N SER A 62 -16.44 11.67 12.30
CA SER A 62 -17.52 12.25 13.11
C SER A 62 -18.91 12.09 12.47
N ILE A 63 -18.99 11.99 11.14
CA ILE A 63 -20.21 11.71 10.38
C ILE A 63 -20.82 10.33 10.70
N LEU A 64 -20.03 9.40 11.24
CA LEU A 64 -20.49 8.07 11.68
C LEU A 64 -20.89 8.02 13.16
N LYS A 65 -20.87 9.14 13.88
CA LYS A 65 -21.20 9.17 15.31
C LYS A 65 -22.62 8.65 15.56
N GLY A 66 -22.74 7.63 16.41
CA GLY A 66 -24.02 7.01 16.77
C GLY A 66 -24.56 6.02 15.73
N LYS A 67 -23.81 5.72 14.67
CA LYS A 67 -24.18 4.71 13.67
C LYS A 67 -23.83 3.29 14.14
N ASN A 68 -24.62 2.32 13.70
CA ASN A 68 -24.45 0.90 14.03
C ASN A 68 -23.48 0.24 13.04
N VAL A 69 -22.17 0.38 13.29
CA VAL A 69 -21.13 -0.20 12.43
C VAL A 69 -21.03 -1.71 12.66
N LYS A 70 -21.20 -2.48 11.58
CA LYS A 70 -21.22 -3.95 11.61
C LYS A 70 -19.88 -4.59 11.30
N ALA A 71 -19.05 -3.94 10.50
CA ALA A 71 -17.69 -4.40 10.21
C ALA A 71 -16.81 -3.27 9.66
N ILE A 72 -15.51 -3.44 9.81
CA ILE A 72 -14.46 -2.72 9.09
C ILE A 72 -13.86 -3.70 8.10
N ILE A 73 -13.86 -3.37 6.82
CA ILE A 73 -13.29 -4.20 5.76
C ILE A 73 -12.01 -3.54 5.25
N LEU A 74 -10.91 -4.27 5.29
CA LEU A 74 -9.60 -3.81 4.82
C LEU A 74 -9.31 -4.42 3.45
N SER A 75 -9.06 -3.59 2.45
CA SER A 75 -8.77 -4.02 1.09
C SER A 75 -7.36 -4.61 0.95
N HIS A 76 -6.39 -4.04 1.67
CA HIS A 76 -5.01 -4.50 1.72
C HIS A 76 -4.21 -3.89 2.89
N GLY A 77 -2.95 -4.32 3.04
CA GLY A 77 -2.06 -3.96 4.15
C GLY A 77 -1.20 -2.70 3.99
N HIS A 78 -1.50 -1.77 3.08
CA HIS A 78 -0.77 -0.49 3.07
C HIS A 78 -1.23 0.45 4.19
N LEU A 79 -0.34 1.35 4.59
CA LEU A 79 -0.56 2.20 5.77
C LEU A 79 -1.71 3.20 5.56
N ASP A 80 -1.90 3.65 4.33
CA ASP A 80 -3.00 4.50 3.91
C ASP A 80 -4.33 3.77 3.75
N HIS A 81 -4.39 2.48 4.08
CA HIS A 81 -5.62 1.68 4.13
C HIS A 81 -5.89 1.02 5.48
N CYS A 82 -4.85 0.73 6.30
CA CYS A 82 -5.04 0.03 7.57
C CYS A 82 -4.36 0.65 8.80
N ALA A 83 -3.44 1.61 8.64
CA ALA A 83 -2.61 2.05 9.77
C ALA A 83 -3.33 2.91 10.81
N ALA A 84 -4.54 3.38 10.53
CA ALA A 84 -5.34 4.12 11.51
C ALA A 84 -6.26 3.23 12.34
N VAL A 85 -6.39 1.95 11.98
CA VAL A 85 -7.18 0.95 12.72
C VAL A 85 -6.79 0.90 14.22
N PRO A 86 -5.50 0.84 14.63
CA PRO A 86 -5.14 0.81 16.05
C PRO A 86 -5.70 1.99 16.88
N ARG A 87 -5.88 3.14 16.23
CA ARG A 87 -6.31 4.39 16.87
C ARG A 87 -7.82 4.62 16.79
N MET A 88 -8.50 4.00 15.82
CA MET A 88 -9.89 4.33 15.49
C MET A 88 -10.88 3.17 15.62
N ALA A 89 -10.44 1.92 15.52
CA ALA A 89 -11.36 0.78 15.42
C ALA A 89 -12.04 0.39 16.74
N GLU A 90 -11.41 0.67 17.88
CA GLU A 90 -11.87 0.23 19.21
C GLU A 90 -13.30 0.71 19.53
N ARG A 91 -13.63 1.97 19.20
CA ARG A 91 -14.98 2.54 19.45
C ARG A 91 -16.11 1.87 18.67
N TYR A 92 -15.79 1.16 17.59
CA TYR A 92 -16.80 0.52 16.76
C TYR A 92 -17.17 -0.86 17.28
N GLY A 93 -16.29 -1.52 18.04
CA GLY A 93 -16.59 -2.80 18.69
C GLY A 93 -17.01 -3.92 17.73
N CYS A 94 -16.60 -3.85 16.46
CA CYS A 94 -17.03 -4.74 15.39
C CYS A 94 -15.87 -5.59 14.82
N PRO A 95 -16.18 -6.65 14.05
CA PRO A 95 -15.17 -7.42 13.33
C PRO A 95 -14.34 -6.57 12.36
N ILE A 96 -13.05 -6.90 12.27
CA ILE A 96 -12.11 -6.35 11.29
C ILE A 96 -11.82 -7.45 10.27
N VAL A 97 -12.36 -7.27 9.09
CA VAL A 97 -12.32 -8.22 7.99
C VAL A 97 -11.16 -7.87 7.07
N GLY A 98 -10.39 -8.86 6.64
CA GLY A 98 -9.32 -8.66 5.67
C GLY A 98 -8.71 -9.97 5.22
N THR A 99 -7.87 -9.91 4.19
CA THR A 99 -7.08 -11.07 3.76
C THR A 99 -6.05 -11.47 4.83
N PRO A 100 -5.61 -12.74 4.89
CA PRO A 100 -4.66 -13.19 5.91
C PRO A 100 -3.42 -12.30 6.05
N PHE A 101 -2.84 -11.87 4.94
CA PHE A 101 -1.66 -11.01 4.93
C PHE A 101 -1.97 -9.60 5.41
N THR A 102 -3.12 -9.04 5.02
CA THR A 102 -3.58 -7.74 5.51
C THR A 102 -3.74 -7.75 7.03
N LEU A 103 -4.35 -8.81 7.58
CA LEU A 103 -4.50 -8.97 9.02
C LEU A 103 -3.18 -9.26 9.73
N ALA A 104 -2.25 -9.97 9.10
CA ALA A 104 -0.89 -10.16 9.63
C ALA A 104 -0.10 -8.84 9.67
N VAL A 105 -0.24 -7.96 8.67
CA VAL A 105 0.36 -6.61 8.71
C VAL A 105 -0.30 -5.78 9.82
N LEU A 106 -1.63 -5.80 9.91
CA LEU A 106 -2.35 -5.10 10.96
C LEU A 106 -1.95 -5.58 12.37
N LYS A 107 -1.68 -6.88 12.53
CA LYS A 107 -1.19 -7.47 13.79
C LYS A 107 0.12 -6.81 14.25
N GLU A 108 1.07 -6.61 13.34
CA GLU A 108 2.33 -5.90 13.62
C GLU A 108 2.07 -4.43 14.01
N LEU A 109 1.17 -3.75 13.29
CA LEU A 109 0.79 -2.35 13.59
C LEU A 109 0.11 -2.23 14.97
N LEU A 110 -0.77 -3.16 15.33
CA LEU A 110 -1.41 -3.20 16.65
C LEU A 110 -0.39 -3.47 17.75
N ALA A 111 0.60 -4.31 17.52
CA ALA A 111 1.65 -4.58 18.50
C ALA A 111 2.51 -3.32 18.74
N ASP A 112 2.86 -2.60 17.68
CA ASP A 112 3.63 -1.35 17.76
C ASP A 112 2.89 -0.24 18.52
N ASP A 113 1.56 -0.17 18.39
CA ASP A 113 0.70 0.81 19.10
C ASP A 113 0.17 0.31 20.47
N GLY A 114 0.55 -0.89 20.92
CA GLY A 114 0.09 -1.46 22.19
C GLY A 114 -1.40 -1.82 22.23
N LYS A 115 -1.98 -2.11 21.05
CA LYS A 115 -3.42 -2.37 20.83
C LYS A 115 -3.72 -3.82 20.43
N SER A 116 -2.85 -4.77 20.80
CA SER A 116 -2.98 -6.19 20.46
C SER A 116 -4.30 -6.84 20.86
N ALA A 117 -5.03 -6.29 21.85
CA ALA A 117 -6.35 -6.79 22.23
C ALA A 117 -7.40 -6.73 21.10
N LEU A 118 -7.22 -5.86 20.10
CA LEU A 118 -8.10 -5.77 18.93
C LEU A 118 -8.00 -6.99 18.00
N GLN A 119 -6.93 -7.79 18.09
CA GLN A 119 -6.76 -9.01 17.28
C GLN A 119 -7.91 -10.01 17.48
N LYS A 120 -8.60 -9.99 18.64
CA LYS A 120 -9.77 -10.83 18.89
C LYS A 120 -10.95 -10.57 17.95
N ASN A 121 -10.96 -9.41 17.29
CA ASN A 121 -12.00 -9.01 16.35
C ASN A 121 -11.63 -9.37 14.89
N PHE A 122 -10.46 -9.97 14.66
CA PHE A 122 -10.02 -10.32 13.30
C PHE A 122 -10.92 -11.39 12.68
N TYR A 123 -11.30 -11.15 11.42
CA TYR A 123 -12.11 -12.06 10.63
C TYR A 123 -11.41 -12.27 9.27
N PRO A 124 -10.53 -13.28 9.15
CA PRO A 124 -9.81 -13.55 7.91
C PRO A 124 -10.73 -14.09 6.82
N ILE A 125 -10.58 -13.57 5.59
CA ILE A 125 -11.29 -14.04 4.39
C ILE A 125 -10.27 -14.18 3.25
N ASN A 126 -10.23 -15.32 2.58
CA ASN A 126 -9.39 -15.50 1.39
C ASN A 126 -10.08 -14.94 0.13
N HIS A 127 -9.31 -14.70 -0.92
CA HIS A 127 -9.90 -14.35 -2.20
C HIS A 127 -10.84 -15.45 -2.71
N GLY A 128 -11.98 -15.05 -3.27
CA GLY A 128 -13.03 -15.96 -3.75
C GLY A 128 -13.96 -16.49 -2.66
N GLU A 129 -13.70 -16.18 -1.38
CA GLU A 129 -14.63 -16.46 -0.29
C GLU A 129 -15.56 -15.28 -0.04
N THR A 130 -16.73 -15.59 0.54
CA THR A 130 -17.72 -14.60 0.98
C THR A 130 -17.98 -14.75 2.48
N ALA A 131 -18.24 -13.65 3.17
CA ALA A 131 -18.69 -13.68 4.56
C ALA A 131 -19.96 -12.85 4.76
N VAL A 132 -20.95 -13.45 5.43
CA VAL A 132 -22.17 -12.76 5.84
C VAL A 132 -21.85 -11.92 7.07
N ILE A 133 -21.89 -10.60 6.91
CA ILE A 133 -21.64 -9.64 8.00
C ILE A 133 -22.94 -9.38 8.78
N SER A 134 -24.05 -9.28 8.07
CA SER A 134 -25.38 -9.10 8.63
C SER A 134 -26.46 -9.54 7.65
N LYS A 135 -27.73 -9.36 8.02
CA LYS A 135 -28.87 -9.56 7.10
C LYS A 135 -28.85 -8.62 5.87
N ASN A 136 -28.10 -7.52 5.94
CA ASN A 136 -28.02 -6.50 4.88
C ASN A 136 -26.72 -6.57 4.07
N PHE A 137 -25.66 -7.18 4.63
CA PHE A 137 -24.32 -7.15 4.05
C PHE A 137 -23.69 -8.53 3.97
N THR A 138 -23.25 -8.90 2.77
CA THR A 138 -22.29 -9.99 2.55
C THR A 138 -21.06 -9.40 1.86
N VAL A 139 -19.87 -9.66 2.38
CA VAL A 139 -18.62 -9.18 1.80
C VAL A 139 -17.95 -10.30 1.01
N GLU A 140 -17.40 -9.96 -0.14
CA GLU A 140 -16.60 -10.82 -0.99
C GLU A 140 -15.26 -10.15 -1.28
N MET A 141 -14.17 -10.90 -1.17
CA MET A 141 -12.82 -10.45 -1.50
C MET A 141 -12.45 -10.93 -2.90
N VAL A 142 -12.46 -10.04 -3.89
CA VAL A 142 -12.10 -10.39 -5.29
C VAL A 142 -10.64 -10.03 -5.52
N HIS A 143 -9.84 -10.99 -5.97
CA HIS A 143 -8.42 -10.76 -6.18
C HIS A 143 -8.15 -9.74 -7.29
N ILE A 144 -7.35 -8.73 -6.97
CA ILE A 144 -6.73 -7.81 -7.93
C ILE A 144 -5.24 -7.68 -7.62
N THR A 145 -4.46 -7.24 -8.61
CA THR A 145 -3.01 -7.04 -8.43
C THR A 145 -2.70 -5.63 -7.97
N HIS A 146 -1.69 -5.47 -7.12
CA HIS A 146 -1.17 -4.19 -6.66
C HIS A 146 0.31 -4.37 -6.25
N SER A 147 0.95 -3.37 -5.64
CA SER A 147 2.34 -3.47 -5.17
C SER A 147 2.49 -4.29 -3.87
N ILE A 148 1.40 -4.59 -3.16
CA ILE A 148 1.41 -5.47 -1.99
C ILE A 148 0.58 -6.74 -2.26
N PRO A 149 0.98 -7.94 -1.79
CA PRO A 149 0.20 -9.15 -1.95
C PRO A 149 -1.17 -9.09 -1.26
N GLN A 150 -2.04 -10.00 -1.69
CA GLN A 150 -3.39 -10.17 -1.13
C GLN A 150 -4.26 -8.90 -1.12
N THR A 151 -4.05 -8.00 -2.09
CA THR A 151 -4.95 -6.88 -2.35
C THR A 151 -6.25 -7.36 -2.97
N SER A 152 -7.36 -6.80 -2.48
CA SER A 152 -8.72 -7.14 -2.88
C SER A 152 -9.47 -5.94 -3.47
N MET A 153 -10.23 -6.20 -4.53
CA MET A 153 -11.44 -5.42 -4.80
C MET A 153 -12.51 -5.96 -3.87
N VAL A 154 -13.04 -5.13 -2.99
CA VAL A 154 -14.11 -5.53 -2.08
C VAL A 154 -15.43 -5.45 -2.85
N ALA A 155 -16.18 -6.55 -2.92
CA ALA A 155 -17.56 -6.55 -3.39
C ALA A 155 -18.50 -6.72 -2.18
N LEU A 156 -19.25 -5.66 -1.87
CA LEU A 156 -20.21 -5.62 -0.79
C LEU A 156 -21.61 -5.84 -1.39
N HIS A 157 -22.15 -7.03 -1.14
CA HIS A 157 -23.46 -7.45 -1.62
C HIS A 157 -24.55 -6.94 -0.68
N THR A 158 -25.56 -6.28 -1.25
CA THR A 158 -26.74 -5.78 -0.52
C THR A 158 -28.01 -6.10 -1.30
N LYS A 159 -29.17 -5.97 -0.65
CA LYS A 159 -30.47 -6.10 -1.34
C LYS A 159 -30.75 -4.97 -2.34
N GLU A 160 -30.03 -3.85 -2.23
CA GLU A 160 -30.17 -2.68 -3.12
C GLU A 160 -29.18 -2.70 -4.30
N GLY A 161 -28.32 -3.73 -4.37
CA GLY A 161 -27.32 -3.93 -5.41
C GLY A 161 -25.90 -4.08 -4.86
N ILE A 162 -24.93 -4.32 -5.75
CA ILE A 162 -23.54 -4.60 -5.39
C ILE A 162 -22.73 -3.29 -5.36
N ILE A 163 -21.95 -3.10 -4.30
CA ILE A 163 -20.97 -2.01 -4.18
C ILE A 163 -19.59 -2.61 -4.36
N THR A 164 -18.81 -2.07 -5.29
CA THR A 164 -17.42 -2.49 -5.50
C THR A 164 -16.48 -1.38 -5.07
N TYR A 165 -15.42 -1.73 -4.35
CA TYR A 165 -14.42 -0.80 -3.85
C TYR A 165 -13.02 -1.29 -4.26
N ALA A 166 -12.37 -0.52 -5.14
CA ALA A 166 -11.06 -0.80 -5.72
C ALA A 166 -10.17 0.45 -5.59
N CYS A 167 -9.83 0.81 -4.34
CA CYS A 167 -9.06 2.01 -4.05
C CYS A 167 -7.55 1.87 -4.17
N ASP A 168 -7.02 0.74 -4.65
CA ASP A 168 -5.61 0.60 -5.03
C ASP A 168 -5.42 -0.67 -5.84
N TYR A 169 -5.06 -0.54 -7.13
CA TYR A 169 -4.89 -1.70 -8.01
C TYR A 169 -4.14 -1.37 -9.27
N LYS A 170 -3.63 -2.39 -9.95
CA LYS A 170 -3.31 -2.37 -11.38
C LYS A 170 -3.89 -3.62 -12.03
N LEU A 171 -4.07 -3.62 -13.34
CA LEU A 171 -4.52 -4.80 -14.09
C LEU A 171 -3.31 -5.57 -14.67
N ASP A 172 -2.56 -6.24 -13.79
CA ASP A 172 -1.33 -6.95 -14.16
C ASP A 172 -1.61 -8.35 -14.71
N ASN A 173 -1.38 -8.53 -16.01
CA ASN A 173 -1.53 -9.81 -16.68
C ASN A 173 -0.30 -10.73 -16.58
N ASN A 174 0.82 -10.25 -16.07
CA ASN A 174 2.05 -11.02 -15.89
C ASN A 174 2.69 -10.68 -14.53
N PRO A 175 1.99 -10.91 -13.40
CA PRO A 175 2.58 -10.71 -12.10
C PRO A 175 3.69 -11.74 -11.88
N THR A 176 4.78 -11.34 -11.23
CA THR A 176 5.87 -12.28 -10.92
C THR A 176 5.58 -13.14 -9.70
N PHE A 177 4.52 -12.82 -8.96
CA PHE A 177 4.05 -13.56 -7.81
C PHE A 177 2.54 -13.41 -7.65
N GLY A 178 1.85 -14.50 -7.31
CA GLY A 178 0.40 -14.55 -7.17
C GLY A 178 -0.36 -14.69 -8.50
N PRO A 179 -1.69 -14.78 -8.44
CA PRO A 179 -2.53 -14.85 -9.64
C PRO A 179 -2.64 -13.49 -10.34
N LYS A 180 -3.17 -13.50 -11.57
CA LYS A 180 -3.66 -12.30 -12.27
C LYS A 180 -4.97 -11.83 -11.60
N PRO A 181 -5.42 -10.58 -11.83
CA PRO A 181 -6.76 -10.17 -11.40
C PRO A 181 -7.84 -11.16 -11.83
N ASP A 182 -8.84 -11.39 -10.99
CA ASP A 182 -9.95 -12.29 -11.31
C ASP A 182 -10.93 -11.61 -12.29
N TYR A 183 -10.49 -11.45 -13.53
CA TYR A 183 -11.30 -10.84 -14.60
C TYR A 183 -12.61 -11.58 -14.84
N LYS A 184 -12.66 -12.88 -14.57
CA LYS A 184 -13.88 -13.67 -14.69
C LYS A 184 -14.88 -13.20 -13.65
N ARG A 185 -14.48 -13.11 -12.38
CA ARG A 185 -15.38 -12.68 -11.31
C ARG A 185 -15.77 -11.20 -11.44
N ILE A 186 -14.84 -10.32 -11.82
CA ILE A 186 -15.12 -8.90 -12.07
C ILE A 186 -16.24 -8.74 -13.12
N LYS A 187 -16.17 -9.47 -14.24
CA LYS A 187 -17.22 -9.44 -15.28
C LYS A 187 -18.54 -10.06 -14.82
N GLN A 188 -18.49 -11.10 -13.98
CA GLN A 188 -19.69 -11.69 -13.38
C GLN A 188 -20.40 -10.70 -12.47
N LEU A 189 -19.67 -9.98 -11.60
CA LEU A 189 -20.22 -8.90 -10.78
C LEU A 189 -20.90 -7.83 -11.63
N GLY A 190 -20.27 -7.43 -12.75
CA GLY A 190 -20.88 -6.51 -13.70
C GLY A 190 -22.20 -7.02 -14.29
N SER A 191 -22.27 -8.31 -14.60
CA SER A 191 -23.49 -8.96 -15.09
C SER A 191 -24.58 -9.13 -14.01
N GLU A 192 -24.18 -9.26 -12.74
CA GLU A 192 -25.07 -9.31 -11.57
C GLU A 192 -25.67 -7.94 -11.22
N GLY A 193 -25.08 -6.86 -11.73
CA GLY A 193 -25.57 -5.48 -11.55
C GLY A 193 -24.84 -4.75 -10.44
N VAL A 194 -23.73 -4.10 -10.79
CA VAL A 194 -23.01 -3.22 -9.86
C VAL A 194 -23.77 -1.90 -9.72
N LYS A 195 -24.18 -1.58 -8.49
CA LYS A 195 -24.87 -0.33 -8.15
C LYS A 195 -23.89 0.83 -8.06
N LEU A 196 -22.79 0.65 -7.34
CA LEU A 196 -21.79 1.68 -7.10
C LEU A 196 -20.39 1.08 -7.26
N HIS A 197 -19.53 1.76 -8.01
CA HIS A 197 -18.10 1.50 -8.05
C HIS A 197 -17.32 2.67 -7.45
N ILE A 198 -16.49 2.38 -6.46
CA ILE A 198 -15.51 3.30 -5.91
C ILE A 198 -14.12 2.87 -6.40
N SER A 199 -13.41 3.78 -7.06
CA SER A 199 -12.09 3.49 -7.65
C SER A 199 -11.07 4.51 -7.20
N GLU A 200 -9.82 4.08 -7.04
CA GLU A 200 -8.70 5.01 -7.05
C GLU A 200 -8.61 5.78 -8.37
N CYS A 201 -7.91 6.90 -8.34
CA CYS A 201 -7.64 7.73 -9.51
C CYS A 201 -6.18 8.21 -9.55
N LEU A 202 -5.27 7.54 -8.85
CA LEU A 202 -3.94 8.08 -8.60
C LEU A 202 -3.21 8.33 -9.93
N ARG A 203 -3.27 7.41 -10.90
CA ARG A 203 -2.54 7.58 -12.18
C ARG A 203 -3.47 7.71 -13.39
N VAL A 204 -4.71 8.17 -13.18
CA VAL A 204 -5.72 8.31 -14.24
C VAL A 204 -5.33 9.32 -15.34
N ASN A 205 -4.42 10.25 -15.04
CA ASN A 205 -3.93 11.26 -15.99
C ASN A 205 -2.88 10.71 -16.96
N GLU A 206 -2.43 9.48 -16.74
CA GLU A 206 -1.45 8.84 -17.62
C GLU A 206 -2.18 8.01 -18.66
N GLU A 207 -2.14 8.47 -19.91
CA GLU A 207 -2.74 7.85 -21.10
C GLU A 207 -2.02 6.56 -21.51
N ALA A 208 -2.01 5.58 -20.64
CA ALA A 208 -1.39 4.27 -20.86
C ALA A 208 -2.07 3.19 -20.01
N ARG A 209 -1.58 1.96 -20.15
CA ARG A 209 -1.74 0.90 -19.15
C ARG A 209 -0.53 0.88 -18.22
N THR A 210 -0.72 0.41 -17.01
CA THR A 210 0.37 0.19 -16.06
C THR A 210 1.19 -1.03 -16.49
N PRO A 211 2.53 -0.91 -16.61
CA PRO A 211 3.37 -2.04 -16.94
C PRO A 211 3.27 -3.16 -15.88
N PRO A 212 3.35 -4.44 -16.31
CA PRO A 212 3.33 -5.56 -15.39
C PRO A 212 4.59 -5.58 -14.52
N GLU A 213 4.50 -6.16 -13.33
CA GLU A 213 5.63 -6.30 -12.40
C GLU A 213 6.79 -7.08 -13.01
N TYR A 214 6.52 -7.94 -14.01
CA TYR A 214 7.55 -8.61 -14.80
C TYR A 214 8.55 -7.64 -15.46
N VAL A 215 8.11 -6.44 -15.87
CA VAL A 215 9.02 -5.42 -16.41
C VAL A 215 10.00 -4.96 -15.33
N ALA A 216 9.52 -4.69 -14.11
CA ALA A 216 10.40 -4.34 -13.01
C ALA A 216 11.34 -5.49 -12.63
N LYS A 217 10.89 -6.74 -12.73
CA LYS A 217 11.78 -7.90 -12.53
C LYS A 217 12.95 -7.90 -13.50
N ILE A 218 12.71 -7.69 -14.80
CA ILE A 218 13.79 -7.60 -15.79
C ILE A 218 14.78 -6.48 -15.42
N MET A 219 14.28 -5.32 -15.00
CA MET A 219 15.12 -4.20 -14.59
C MET A 219 15.93 -4.52 -13.33
N VAL A 220 15.34 -5.23 -12.36
CA VAL A 220 16.04 -5.69 -11.14
C VAL A 220 17.14 -6.69 -11.50
N ASP A 221 16.85 -7.64 -12.38
CA ASP A 221 17.81 -8.65 -12.84
C ASP A 221 19.03 -7.96 -13.48
N ASP A 222 18.83 -7.07 -14.46
CA ASP A 222 19.91 -6.30 -15.12
C ASP A 222 20.68 -5.40 -14.14
N ALA A 223 19.97 -4.70 -13.23
CA ALA A 223 20.61 -3.82 -12.26
C ALA A 223 21.51 -4.58 -11.28
N ILE A 224 21.07 -5.76 -10.81
CA ILE A 224 21.87 -6.60 -9.91
C ILE A 224 23.05 -7.23 -10.65
N ASP A 225 22.85 -7.70 -11.88
CA ASP A 225 23.93 -8.28 -12.69
C ASP A 225 25.06 -7.28 -12.92
N ARG A 226 24.73 -6.07 -13.39
CA ARG A 226 25.71 -4.99 -13.58
C ARG A 226 26.39 -4.60 -12.28
N ALA A 227 25.62 -4.48 -11.19
CA ALA A 227 26.17 -4.11 -9.89
C ALA A 227 27.18 -5.15 -9.35
N TYR A 228 27.06 -6.42 -9.78
CA TYR A 228 27.96 -7.48 -9.34
C TYR A 228 29.27 -7.53 -10.11
N GLU A 229 29.34 -6.96 -11.31
CA GLU A 229 30.57 -6.88 -12.12
C GLU A 229 31.68 -6.08 -11.42
N ASP A 230 31.32 -5.04 -10.67
CA ASP A 230 32.27 -4.15 -10.00
C ASP A 230 32.90 -4.78 -8.72
N ASN A 231 32.43 -5.96 -8.26
CA ASN A 231 32.89 -6.63 -7.02
C ASN A 231 32.96 -5.71 -5.78
N THR A 232 31.99 -4.79 -5.65
CA THR A 232 31.84 -3.87 -4.52
C THR A 232 30.64 -4.22 -3.63
N ALA A 233 30.38 -3.46 -2.56
CA ALA A 233 29.12 -3.60 -1.83
C ALA A 233 27.94 -3.25 -2.74
N VAL A 234 26.82 -3.97 -2.60
CA VAL A 234 25.56 -3.63 -3.27
C VAL A 234 24.48 -3.44 -2.22
N VAL A 235 23.88 -2.24 -2.25
CA VAL A 235 22.70 -1.91 -1.44
C VAL A 235 21.54 -1.68 -2.39
N ILE A 236 20.45 -2.42 -2.21
CA ILE A 236 19.19 -2.21 -2.91
C ILE A 236 18.11 -1.80 -1.92
N THR A 237 17.27 -0.85 -2.30
CA THR A 237 16.16 -0.37 -1.47
C THR A 237 14.85 -0.35 -2.24
N SER A 238 13.76 -0.68 -1.55
CA SER A 238 12.39 -0.73 -2.06
C SER A 238 11.42 -0.48 -0.89
N PHE A 239 10.14 -0.32 -1.18
CA PHE A 239 9.09 -0.33 -0.16
C PHE A 239 9.08 -1.69 0.56
N ALA A 240 9.08 -1.68 1.89
CA ALA A 240 9.08 -2.90 2.70
C ALA A 240 7.80 -3.75 2.50
N SER A 241 6.67 -3.10 2.21
CA SER A 241 5.40 -3.75 1.88
C SER A 241 5.41 -4.47 0.54
N HIS A 242 6.34 -4.15 -0.36
CA HIS A 242 6.37 -4.69 -1.72
C HIS A 242 7.04 -6.07 -1.75
N ILE A 243 6.39 -7.06 -1.13
CA ILE A 243 6.91 -8.43 -0.97
C ILE A 243 7.31 -9.04 -2.32
N THR A 244 6.51 -8.83 -3.37
CA THR A 244 6.82 -9.30 -4.72
C THR A 244 8.15 -8.75 -5.23
N ARG A 245 8.45 -7.46 -4.99
CA ARG A 245 9.74 -6.88 -5.37
C ARG A 245 10.89 -7.47 -4.57
N ILE A 246 10.70 -7.66 -3.27
CA ILE A 246 11.71 -8.30 -2.41
C ILE A 246 12.02 -9.72 -2.88
N ARG A 247 11.00 -10.49 -3.29
CA ARG A 247 11.17 -11.80 -3.89
C ARG A 247 11.97 -11.71 -5.20
N ASN A 248 11.61 -10.80 -6.11
CA ASN A 248 12.33 -10.59 -7.36
C ASN A 248 13.82 -10.27 -7.11
N ILE A 249 14.14 -9.47 -6.08
CA ILE A 249 15.52 -9.14 -5.69
C ILE A 249 16.27 -10.38 -5.18
N ILE A 250 15.64 -11.20 -4.34
CA ILE A 250 16.25 -12.44 -3.83
C ILE A 250 16.48 -13.45 -4.97
N GLU A 251 15.51 -13.58 -5.87
CA GLU A 251 15.60 -14.44 -7.06
C GLU A 251 16.70 -13.96 -8.01
N ALA A 252 16.80 -12.65 -8.25
CA ALA A 252 17.86 -12.04 -9.07
C ALA A 252 19.25 -12.29 -8.46
N ASN A 253 19.40 -12.20 -7.14
CA ASN A 253 20.64 -12.56 -6.47
C ASN A 253 21.03 -14.02 -6.73
N ASN A 254 20.06 -14.94 -6.81
CA ASN A 254 20.25 -16.36 -7.12
C ASN A 254 21.33 -17.05 -6.24
N GLY A 255 21.42 -16.65 -4.98
CA GLY A 255 22.40 -17.19 -4.03
C GLY A 255 23.87 -16.78 -4.28
N ARG A 256 24.13 -15.85 -5.21
CA ARG A 256 25.49 -15.36 -5.51
C ARG A 256 26.11 -14.63 -4.32
N ARG A 257 25.30 -13.89 -3.56
CA ARG A 257 25.71 -13.16 -2.35
C ARG A 257 24.80 -13.47 -1.17
N GLU A 258 25.33 -13.36 0.05
CA GLU A 258 24.57 -13.49 1.28
C GLU A 258 23.62 -12.29 1.43
N VAL A 259 22.32 -12.55 1.63
CA VAL A 259 21.30 -11.49 1.73
C VAL A 259 21.14 -11.06 3.19
N ILE A 260 21.28 -9.75 3.43
CA ILE A 260 20.98 -9.12 4.72
C ILE A 260 19.92 -8.02 4.53
N MET A 261 18.82 -8.11 5.26
CA MET A 261 17.76 -7.10 5.28
C MET A 261 17.91 -6.17 6.49
N LEU A 262 17.86 -4.86 6.24
CA LEU A 262 18.16 -3.82 7.24
C LEU A 262 16.98 -2.85 7.38
N GLY A 263 16.34 -2.86 8.55
CA GLY A 263 15.32 -1.88 8.94
C GLY A 263 14.06 -2.49 9.56
N ARG A 264 13.45 -1.76 10.50
CA ARG A 264 12.26 -2.21 11.26
C ARG A 264 11.07 -2.56 10.36
N SER A 265 10.77 -1.73 9.36
CA SER A 265 9.65 -2.01 8.45
C SER A 265 9.87 -3.28 7.64
N LEU A 266 11.09 -3.55 7.18
CA LEU A 266 11.40 -4.84 6.54
C LEU A 266 11.17 -6.00 7.50
N ASP A 267 11.65 -5.90 8.75
CA ASP A 267 11.41 -6.91 9.79
C ASP A 267 9.91 -7.20 9.98
N SER A 268 9.09 -6.18 10.21
CA SER A 268 7.64 -6.33 10.41
C SER A 268 6.93 -6.92 9.19
N TYR A 269 7.16 -6.39 7.98
CA TYR A 269 6.49 -6.91 6.77
C TYR A 269 6.96 -8.32 6.41
N MET A 270 8.24 -8.65 6.61
CA MET A 270 8.73 -10.02 6.41
C MET A 270 8.16 -10.98 7.47
N ASN A 271 7.98 -10.54 8.72
CA ASN A 271 7.31 -11.34 9.76
C ASN A 271 5.87 -11.67 9.35
N ALA A 272 5.09 -10.65 8.97
CA ALA A 272 3.73 -10.82 8.48
C ALA A 272 3.68 -11.74 7.24
N ALA A 273 4.59 -11.56 6.28
CA ALA A 273 4.62 -12.34 5.05
C ALA A 273 5.00 -13.81 5.30
N ARG A 274 5.88 -14.08 6.27
CA ARG A 274 6.24 -15.44 6.70
C ARG A 274 5.09 -16.15 7.41
N GLU A 275 4.36 -15.44 8.27
CA GLU A 275 3.21 -16.00 9.00
C GLU A 275 2.16 -16.60 8.05
N VAL A 276 1.98 -15.99 6.88
CA VAL A 276 1.03 -16.45 5.85
C VAL A 276 1.68 -17.18 4.67
N GLY A 277 2.97 -17.52 4.76
CA GLY A 277 3.67 -18.32 3.75
C GLY A 277 3.94 -17.63 2.40
N LEU A 278 3.94 -16.29 2.35
CA LEU A 278 4.19 -15.52 1.12
C LEU A 278 5.67 -15.39 0.77
N ILE A 279 6.56 -15.57 1.74
CA ILE A 279 8.00 -15.51 1.53
C ILE A 279 8.72 -16.51 2.42
N ASP A 280 9.73 -17.20 1.86
CA ASP A 280 10.71 -17.96 2.63
C ASP A 280 11.95 -17.09 2.84
N THR A 281 12.33 -16.91 4.10
CA THR A 281 13.53 -16.16 4.48
C THR A 281 14.60 -17.06 5.10
N LYS A 282 14.53 -18.38 4.87
CA LYS A 282 15.54 -19.31 5.34
C LYS A 282 16.91 -18.93 4.78
N GLY A 283 17.89 -18.76 5.66
CA GLY A 283 19.23 -18.30 5.28
C GLY A 283 19.34 -16.79 5.06
N ILE A 284 18.25 -16.02 5.15
CA ILE A 284 18.26 -14.56 5.08
C ILE A 284 18.28 -13.98 6.49
N LYS A 285 19.22 -13.08 6.76
CA LYS A 285 19.32 -12.38 8.05
C LYS A 285 18.53 -11.07 7.98
N ILE A 286 17.67 -10.83 8.96
CA ILE A 286 16.83 -9.62 9.02
C ILE A 286 17.09 -8.89 10.33
N PHE A 287 17.37 -7.59 10.27
CA PHE A 287 17.71 -6.78 11.44
C PHE A 287 16.88 -5.49 11.49
N GLY A 288 15.93 -5.42 12.44
CA GLY A 288 15.04 -4.27 12.59
C GLY A 288 15.56 -3.10 13.44
N ARG A 289 16.53 -3.33 14.34
CA ARG A 289 16.96 -2.36 15.35
C ARG A 289 18.36 -1.82 15.08
N LYS A 290 18.60 -0.53 15.38
CA LYS A 290 19.91 0.14 15.15
C LYS A 290 21.10 -0.69 15.66
N LYS A 291 21.02 -1.19 16.89
CA LYS A 291 22.10 -1.97 17.52
C LYS A 291 22.37 -3.29 16.80
N THR A 292 21.33 -4.00 16.34
CA THR A 292 21.49 -5.28 15.64
C THR A 292 21.93 -5.08 14.20
N ILE A 293 21.46 -4.00 13.54
CA ILE A 293 21.98 -3.55 12.23
C ILE A 293 23.48 -3.26 12.32
N ALA A 294 23.92 -2.48 13.33
CA ALA A 294 25.33 -2.15 13.51
C ALA A 294 26.20 -3.43 13.64
N LYS A 295 25.74 -4.40 14.44
CA LYS A 295 26.44 -5.70 14.60
C LYS A 295 26.50 -6.49 13.29
N ALA A 296 25.43 -6.50 12.50
CA ALA A 296 25.41 -7.18 11.21
C ALA A 296 26.41 -6.57 10.23
N LEU A 297 26.48 -5.24 10.20
CA LEU A 297 27.36 -4.49 9.32
C LEU A 297 28.86 -4.67 9.64
N GLU A 298 29.24 -5.04 10.87
CA GLU A 298 30.63 -5.43 11.17
C GLU A 298 31.09 -6.65 10.37
N GLN A 299 30.18 -7.60 10.08
CA GLN A 299 30.50 -8.77 9.25
C GLN A 299 30.69 -8.35 7.79
N VAL A 300 29.84 -7.44 7.31
CA VAL A 300 29.88 -6.91 5.95
C VAL A 300 31.17 -6.13 5.69
N LYS A 301 31.68 -5.40 6.69
CA LYS A 301 32.89 -4.57 6.55
C LYS A 301 34.13 -5.30 6.04
N GLN A 302 34.25 -6.59 6.36
CA GLN A 302 35.42 -7.40 6.00
C GLN A 302 35.38 -7.89 4.55
N ARG A 303 34.19 -8.20 4.02
CA ARG A 303 33.97 -8.77 2.68
C ARG A 303 32.69 -8.20 2.06
N PRO A 304 32.59 -6.88 1.82
CA PRO A 304 31.36 -6.24 1.34
C PRO A 304 30.80 -6.85 0.03
N GLU A 305 31.69 -7.35 -0.82
CA GLU A 305 31.40 -8.02 -2.08
C GLU A 305 30.64 -9.34 -1.92
N ASP A 306 30.70 -9.99 -0.75
CA ASP A 306 30.00 -11.24 -0.46
C ASP A 306 28.51 -10.99 -0.13
N PHE A 307 28.08 -9.73 0.05
CA PHE A 307 26.75 -9.40 0.57
C PHE A 307 25.89 -8.61 -0.42
N LEU A 308 24.59 -8.89 -0.38
CA LEU A 308 23.52 -8.03 -0.91
C LEU A 308 22.74 -7.45 0.26
N LEU A 309 22.80 -6.13 0.43
CA LEU A 309 22.06 -5.44 1.47
C LEU A 309 20.71 -4.96 0.93
N ILE A 310 19.61 -5.41 1.51
CA ILE A 310 18.27 -4.89 1.23
C ILE A 310 17.90 -3.95 2.36
N ALA A 311 17.87 -2.64 2.10
CA ALA A 311 17.70 -1.64 3.15
C ALA A 311 16.39 -0.86 3.03
N THR A 312 15.79 -0.47 4.16
CA THR A 312 14.76 0.59 4.18
C THR A 312 15.38 1.95 3.88
N GLY A 313 14.56 2.93 3.50
CA GLY A 313 15.00 4.30 3.25
C GLY A 313 14.86 4.75 1.80
N ASN A 314 13.96 4.11 1.04
CA ASN A 314 13.77 4.42 -0.36
C ASN A 314 13.16 5.81 -0.58
N GLN A 315 12.63 6.49 0.44
CA GLN A 315 12.22 7.90 0.31
C GLN A 315 13.18 8.86 1.02
N GLY A 316 14.32 8.38 1.50
CA GLY A 316 15.27 9.17 2.27
C GLY A 316 14.81 9.46 3.70
N GLU A 317 13.91 8.63 4.25
CA GLU A 317 13.39 8.82 5.61
C GLU A 317 14.56 8.92 6.61
N PRO A 318 14.65 9.98 7.42
CA PRO A 318 15.87 10.29 8.17
C PRO A 318 16.38 9.15 9.06
N ASN A 319 15.46 8.38 9.64
CA ASN A 319 15.73 7.30 10.58
C ASN A 319 15.89 5.92 9.92
N SER A 320 15.76 5.82 8.59
CA SER A 320 15.89 4.58 7.83
C SER A 320 17.31 4.01 7.84
N ALA A 321 17.44 2.73 7.51
CA ALA A 321 18.74 2.06 7.48
C ALA A 321 19.69 2.71 6.45
N LEU A 322 19.20 2.98 5.23
CA LEU A 322 20.00 3.59 4.17
C LEU A 322 20.41 5.03 4.52
N ALA A 323 19.52 5.85 5.08
CA ALA A 323 19.85 7.22 5.49
C ALA A 323 20.90 7.26 6.62
N ARG A 324 20.84 6.34 7.58
CA ARG A 324 21.87 6.21 8.63
C ARG A 324 23.21 5.74 8.07
N LEU A 325 23.19 4.81 7.12
CA LEU A 325 24.38 4.35 6.42
C LEU A 325 25.04 5.49 5.63
N ALA A 326 24.25 6.27 4.88
CA ALA A 326 24.70 7.44 4.16
C ALA A 326 25.22 8.56 5.08
N ARG A 327 24.80 8.61 6.35
CA ARG A 327 25.31 9.57 7.36
C ARG A 327 26.45 9.03 8.22
N LYS A 328 27.03 7.87 7.85
CA LYS A 328 28.14 7.23 8.57
C LYS A 328 27.83 6.94 10.05
N GLU A 329 26.56 6.61 10.36
CA GLU A 329 26.16 6.26 11.74
C GLU A 329 26.55 4.83 12.17
N PHE A 330 27.12 4.04 11.25
CA PHE A 330 27.60 2.68 11.49
C PHE A 330 29.11 2.61 11.22
N ALA A 331 29.82 1.62 11.79
CA ALA A 331 31.26 1.49 11.54
C ALA A 331 31.57 0.93 10.14
N PHE A 332 30.60 0.29 9.49
CA PHE A 332 30.60 0.07 8.04
C PHE A 332 30.26 1.37 7.34
N THR A 333 31.11 1.77 6.41
CA THR A 333 30.92 2.95 5.56
C THR A 333 30.94 2.52 4.11
N LEU A 334 30.03 3.09 3.32
CA LEU A 334 30.07 2.96 1.86
C LEU A 334 31.40 3.50 1.33
N ARG A 335 31.87 2.91 0.25
CA ARG A 335 33.12 3.22 -0.42
C ARG A 335 32.85 3.75 -1.83
N LYS A 336 33.88 4.33 -2.42
CA LYS A 336 33.85 4.73 -3.83
C LYS A 336 33.51 3.52 -4.70
N GLU A 337 32.64 3.71 -5.68
CA GLU A 337 32.11 2.69 -6.60
C GLU A 337 31.18 1.63 -5.99
N ASP A 338 30.87 1.66 -4.68
CA ASP A 338 29.78 0.84 -4.14
C ASP A 338 28.47 1.16 -4.88
N GLN A 339 27.58 0.18 -5.02
CA GLN A 339 26.35 0.32 -5.81
C GLN A 339 25.15 0.54 -4.91
N VAL A 340 24.35 1.57 -5.20
CA VAL A 340 23.08 1.83 -4.54
C VAL A 340 21.95 1.83 -5.56
N ILE A 341 21.09 0.81 -5.48
CA ILE A 341 19.97 0.60 -6.40
C ILE A 341 18.68 1.02 -5.71
N PHE A 342 17.97 1.96 -6.31
CA PHE A 342 16.64 2.35 -5.87
C PHE A 342 15.57 1.68 -6.71
N SER A 343 14.99 0.61 -6.17
CA SER A 343 13.89 -0.13 -6.77
C SER A 343 12.52 0.47 -6.38
N SER A 344 12.43 1.79 -6.45
CA SER A 344 11.20 2.56 -6.22
C SER A 344 11.27 3.91 -6.92
N GLU A 345 10.10 4.50 -7.19
CA GLU A 345 10.00 5.91 -7.54
C GLU A 345 10.01 6.79 -6.26
N ALA A 346 10.48 8.03 -6.38
CA ALA A 346 10.31 9.02 -5.32
C ALA A 346 8.85 9.48 -5.31
N ILE A 347 8.21 9.50 -4.14
CA ILE A 347 6.83 9.99 -4.01
C ILE A 347 6.82 11.47 -4.38
N PRO A 348 5.88 11.93 -5.24
CA PRO A 348 5.84 13.31 -5.73
C PRO A 348 5.28 14.29 -4.69
N ASN A 349 5.83 14.26 -3.47
CA ASN A 349 5.56 15.19 -2.39
C ASN A 349 6.86 15.95 -2.04
N PRO A 350 6.81 17.26 -1.76
CA PRO A 350 8.00 18.06 -1.41
C PRO A 350 8.87 17.47 -0.30
N ILE A 351 8.28 16.88 0.74
CA ILE A 351 9.00 16.29 1.88
C ILE A 351 9.79 15.06 1.43
N ASN A 352 9.15 14.15 0.69
CA ASN A 352 9.82 12.96 0.15
C ASN A 352 10.92 13.34 -0.85
N GLN A 353 10.67 14.31 -1.72
CA GLN A 353 11.66 14.80 -2.67
C GLN A 353 12.88 15.43 -1.96
N ALA A 354 12.66 16.24 -0.93
CA ALA A 354 13.74 16.84 -0.13
C ALA A 354 14.55 15.77 0.62
N ASN A 355 13.88 14.83 1.29
CA ASN A 355 14.53 13.72 1.98
C ASN A 355 15.35 12.85 1.03
N ARG A 356 14.76 12.50 -0.12
CA ARG A 356 15.43 11.73 -1.18
C ARG A 356 16.64 12.46 -1.75
N TYR A 357 16.53 13.77 -1.96
CA TYR A 357 17.64 14.61 -2.41
C TYR A 357 18.79 14.63 -1.40
N ILE A 358 18.51 14.86 -0.11
CA ILE A 358 19.51 14.85 0.95
C ILE A 358 20.19 13.48 1.04
N LEU A 359 19.42 12.40 0.98
CA LEU A 359 19.96 11.04 0.97
C LEU A 359 20.94 10.86 -0.20
N LYS A 360 20.53 11.20 -1.43
CA LYS A 360 21.39 11.06 -2.62
C LYS A 360 22.66 11.89 -2.51
N ARG A 361 22.59 13.12 -1.99
CA ARG A 361 23.77 13.95 -1.74
C ARG A 361 24.75 13.25 -0.82
N ASN A 362 24.28 12.76 0.34
CA ASN A 362 25.11 12.05 1.30
C ASN A 362 25.72 10.77 0.69
N LEU A 363 24.97 10.06 -0.14
CA LEU A 363 25.48 8.89 -0.88
C LEU A 363 26.58 9.30 -1.88
N TYR A 364 26.38 10.35 -2.67
CA TYR A 364 27.39 10.85 -3.61
C TYR A 364 28.68 11.30 -2.92
N GLU A 365 28.61 11.81 -1.69
CA GLU A 365 29.81 12.14 -0.90
C GLU A 365 30.68 10.92 -0.56
N HIS A 366 30.13 9.70 -0.65
CA HIS A 366 30.90 8.45 -0.54
C HIS A 366 31.49 7.99 -1.89
N GLY A 367 31.09 8.62 -3.00
CA GLY A 367 31.49 8.22 -4.35
C GLY A 367 30.79 6.96 -4.85
N VAL A 368 29.60 6.63 -4.33
CA VAL A 368 28.82 5.46 -4.79
C VAL A 368 28.23 5.70 -6.18
N ARG A 369 27.96 4.63 -6.91
CA ARG A 369 27.14 4.66 -8.12
C ARG A 369 25.68 4.45 -7.75
N ILE A 370 24.81 5.35 -8.21
CA ILE A 370 23.37 5.28 -7.94
C ILE A 370 22.63 4.85 -9.21
N MET A 371 21.85 3.79 -9.12
CA MET A 371 20.88 3.40 -10.15
C MET A 371 19.46 3.70 -9.66
N GLU A 372 18.67 4.41 -10.47
CA GLU A 372 17.29 4.77 -10.16
C GLU A 372 16.31 4.19 -11.17
N HIS A 373 15.02 4.35 -10.89
CA HIS A 373 13.92 3.95 -11.77
C HIS A 373 13.84 2.44 -12.05
N VAL A 374 14.42 1.59 -11.20
CA VAL A 374 14.26 0.13 -11.25
C VAL A 374 12.88 -0.27 -10.68
N HIS A 375 11.81 0.23 -11.29
CA HIS A 375 10.46 0.21 -10.73
C HIS A 375 9.37 0.37 -11.79
N VAL A 376 8.22 -0.24 -11.53
CA VAL A 376 6.94 0.04 -12.20
C VAL A 376 5.88 0.31 -11.14
N SER A 377 4.91 1.15 -11.46
CA SER A 377 3.85 1.52 -10.52
C SER A 377 2.96 0.34 -10.14
N GLY A 378 2.36 0.43 -8.95
CA GLY A 378 1.30 -0.48 -8.48
C GLY A 378 -0.12 -0.03 -8.81
N HIS A 379 -0.31 1.20 -9.30
CA HIS A 379 -1.62 1.83 -9.49
C HIS A 379 -2.09 1.78 -10.93
N ALA A 380 -3.38 1.89 -11.15
CA ALA A 380 -4.03 1.80 -12.45
C ALA A 380 -3.83 3.10 -13.22
N ARG A 381 -3.56 2.97 -14.52
CA ARG A 381 -3.53 4.12 -15.43
C ARG A 381 -4.84 4.21 -16.19
N ARG A 382 -4.98 5.25 -17.03
CA ARG A 382 -6.24 5.58 -17.71
C ARG A 382 -6.92 4.38 -18.37
N GLU A 383 -6.16 3.57 -19.11
CA GLU A 383 -6.72 2.42 -19.83
C GLU A 383 -7.07 1.23 -18.93
N ASP A 384 -6.42 1.10 -17.77
CA ASP A 384 -6.78 0.09 -16.78
C ASP A 384 -8.12 0.44 -16.11
N HIS A 385 -8.31 1.73 -15.77
CA HIS A 385 -9.59 2.22 -15.26
C HIS A 385 -10.71 2.05 -16.29
N ARG A 386 -10.45 2.35 -17.57
CA ARG A 386 -11.41 2.14 -18.66
C ARG A 386 -11.86 0.69 -18.74
N ASP A 387 -10.92 -0.25 -18.69
CA ASP A 387 -11.24 -1.68 -18.67
C ASP A 387 -12.05 -2.07 -17.44
N MET A 388 -11.70 -1.57 -16.25
CA MET A 388 -12.45 -1.83 -15.02
C MET A 388 -13.90 -1.35 -15.13
N LEU A 389 -14.11 -0.10 -15.58
CA LEU A 389 -15.44 0.46 -15.82
C LEU A 389 -16.22 -0.38 -16.84
N ARG A 390 -15.57 -0.79 -17.93
CA ARG A 390 -16.19 -1.64 -18.95
C ARG A 390 -16.59 -3.01 -18.46
N MET A 391 -15.81 -3.62 -17.57
CA MET A 391 -16.10 -4.94 -17.01
C MET A 391 -17.21 -4.88 -15.95
N LEU A 392 -17.22 -3.83 -15.12
CA LEU A 392 -18.18 -3.70 -14.02
C LEU A 392 -19.52 -3.07 -14.46
N GLN A 393 -19.53 -2.23 -15.51
CA GLN A 393 -20.71 -1.48 -15.95
C GLN A 393 -21.55 -0.89 -14.79
N PRO A 394 -20.93 -0.20 -13.81
CA PRO A 394 -21.64 0.26 -12.62
C PRO A 394 -22.70 1.32 -12.92
N GLN A 395 -23.80 1.35 -12.16
CA GLN A 395 -24.80 2.42 -12.30
C GLN A 395 -24.25 3.77 -11.84
N TYR A 396 -23.48 3.78 -10.75
CA TYR A 396 -22.83 4.97 -10.19
C TYR A 396 -21.33 4.77 -10.03
N VAL A 397 -20.56 5.83 -10.22
CA VAL A 397 -19.10 5.83 -10.02
C VAL A 397 -18.67 7.00 -9.16
N ILE A 398 -17.80 6.72 -8.18
CA ILE A 398 -17.22 7.72 -7.30
C ILE A 398 -15.68 7.53 -7.30
N PRO A 399 -14.89 8.47 -7.82
CA PRO A 399 -13.45 8.43 -7.69
C PRO A 399 -13.02 8.71 -6.23
N ASN A 400 -11.92 8.10 -5.82
CA ASN A 400 -11.28 8.21 -4.51
C ASN A 400 -9.75 8.22 -4.70
N HIS A 401 -9.01 8.39 -3.62
CA HIS A 401 -7.56 8.28 -3.50
C HIS A 401 -6.83 9.30 -4.38
N GLY A 402 -7.24 10.56 -4.27
CA GLY A 402 -6.69 11.63 -5.07
C GLY A 402 -7.18 13.02 -4.70
N GLU A 403 -6.41 14.00 -5.14
CA GLU A 403 -6.75 15.41 -5.09
C GLU A 403 -7.81 15.74 -6.17
N THR A 404 -8.46 16.90 -6.03
CA THR A 404 -9.56 17.35 -6.92
C THR A 404 -9.25 17.18 -8.41
N GLU A 405 -8.02 17.47 -8.85
CA GLU A 405 -7.61 17.33 -10.26
C GLU A 405 -7.65 15.87 -10.74
N ARG A 406 -7.23 14.92 -9.91
CA ARG A 406 -7.26 13.48 -10.24
C ARG A 406 -8.69 12.95 -10.23
N LEU A 407 -9.49 13.36 -9.24
CA LEU A 407 -10.91 13.03 -9.17
C LEU A 407 -11.66 13.53 -10.42
N ALA A 408 -11.39 14.77 -10.84
CA ALA A 408 -11.96 15.35 -12.06
C ALA A 408 -11.53 14.60 -13.32
N SER A 409 -10.27 14.17 -13.38
CA SER A 409 -9.74 13.46 -14.55
C SER A 409 -10.28 12.03 -14.66
N PHE A 410 -10.53 11.36 -13.53
CA PHE A 410 -11.29 10.11 -13.51
C PHE A 410 -12.73 10.33 -13.94
N ALA A 411 -13.39 11.39 -13.47
CA ALA A 411 -14.74 11.70 -13.91
C ALA A 411 -14.81 11.99 -15.42
N SER A 412 -13.80 12.66 -15.98
CA SER A 412 -13.66 12.85 -17.42
C SER A 412 -13.53 11.52 -18.16
N LEU A 413 -12.73 10.57 -17.68
CA LEU A 413 -12.66 9.23 -18.26
C LEU A 413 -14.02 8.52 -18.21
N ALA A 414 -14.71 8.57 -17.08
CA ALA A 414 -16.04 7.96 -16.95
C ALA A 414 -17.05 8.60 -17.91
N MET A 415 -16.94 9.91 -18.19
CA MET A 415 -17.77 10.59 -19.19
C MET A 415 -17.51 10.12 -20.63
N GLU A 416 -16.25 9.84 -20.98
CA GLU A 416 -15.91 9.24 -22.28
C GLU A 416 -16.58 7.87 -22.48
N GLU A 417 -16.76 7.12 -21.39
CA GLU A 417 -17.38 5.80 -21.40
C GLU A 417 -18.91 5.85 -21.21
N GLY A 418 -19.51 7.05 -21.17
CA GLY A 418 -20.96 7.24 -21.22
C GLY A 418 -21.64 7.58 -19.89
N TRP A 419 -20.89 7.68 -18.78
CA TRP A 419 -21.44 8.19 -17.53
C TRP A 419 -21.60 9.72 -17.56
N LYS A 420 -22.43 10.27 -16.68
CA LYS A 420 -22.76 11.70 -16.64
C LYS A 420 -22.38 12.32 -15.31
N LEU A 421 -21.52 13.33 -15.34
CA LEU A 421 -21.13 14.08 -14.14
C LEU A 421 -22.34 14.67 -13.42
N GLY A 422 -22.39 14.53 -12.10
CA GLY A 422 -23.49 14.98 -11.24
C GLY A 422 -24.65 13.98 -11.13
N ASP A 423 -24.86 13.15 -12.16
CA ASP A 423 -25.89 12.11 -12.19
C ASP A 423 -25.30 10.75 -11.80
N THR A 424 -24.62 10.09 -12.74
CA THR A 424 -24.04 8.74 -12.57
C THR A 424 -22.55 8.74 -12.22
N VAL A 425 -21.82 9.85 -12.41
CA VAL A 425 -20.50 10.07 -11.79
C VAL A 425 -20.61 11.16 -10.74
N LYS A 426 -20.10 10.91 -9.54
CA LYS A 426 -20.14 11.89 -8.45
C LYS A 426 -18.74 12.10 -7.89
N ILE A 427 -18.25 13.34 -7.97
CA ILE A 427 -17.06 13.78 -7.24
C ILE A 427 -17.53 14.21 -5.85
N MET A 428 -16.91 13.67 -4.81
CA MET A 428 -17.26 13.94 -3.42
C MET A 428 -16.05 14.51 -2.69
N SER A 429 -16.29 15.22 -1.58
CA SER A 429 -15.28 15.65 -0.62
C SER A 429 -15.36 14.86 0.68
N ASN A 430 -14.30 14.91 1.48
CA ASN A 430 -14.28 14.33 2.82
C ASN A 430 -15.38 14.94 3.70
N GLY A 431 -16.09 14.10 4.45
CA GLY A 431 -17.20 14.47 5.31
C GLY A 431 -18.56 14.58 4.61
N GLU A 432 -18.65 14.21 3.34
CA GLU A 432 -19.91 14.21 2.59
C GLU A 432 -20.59 12.83 2.59
N TRP A 433 -21.88 12.84 2.22
CA TRP A 433 -22.63 11.63 1.95
C TRP A 433 -23.60 11.83 0.79
N VAL A 434 -23.93 10.74 0.11
CA VAL A 434 -24.90 10.74 -0.98
C VAL A 434 -25.84 9.54 -0.89
N GLU A 435 -27.09 9.76 -1.24
CA GLU A 435 -28.05 8.68 -1.44
C GLU A 435 -27.86 8.05 -2.83
N ILE A 436 -27.65 6.74 -2.84
CA ILE A 436 -27.58 5.93 -4.06
C ILE A 436 -28.96 5.27 -4.21
N LYS A 437 -29.74 5.81 -5.16
CA LYS A 437 -31.11 5.38 -5.46
C LYS A 437 -31.11 4.18 -6.38
#